data_AF-A0A7T1HTB6-F1
#
_entry.id   AF-A0A7T1HTB6-F1
#
_cell.length_a   1.000
_cell.length_b   1.000
_cell.length_c   1.000
_cell.angle_alpha   90.00
_cell.angle_beta   90.00
_cell.angle_gamma   90.00
#
_symmetry.space_group_name_H-M   'P 1'
#
loop_
_entity.id
_entity.type
_entity.pdbx_description
1 polymer ?
#
loop_
_entity_poly.entity_id
_entity_poly.type
_entity_poly.pdbx_seq_one_letter_code
_entity_poly.pdbx_strand_id
1 'polypeptide(L)' 'MATCDRSTPAPAVPAADALHHLKDLLQHDPAFAKDLRATDSTEAAARLAARHGVAVTPAALWRNRGTLVGGGLPTWRG' A
#
# COMPACT_ATOMS: atom_id res chain seq x y z
N MET A 1 38.20 -1.63 15.04
CA MET A 1 36.95 -0.87 15.33
C MET A 1 35.87 -1.36 14.38
N ALA A 2 34.64 -1.41 14.89
CA ALA A 2 33.45 -2.09 14.39
C ALA A 2 33.30 -2.27 12.86
N THR A 3 33.19 -3.53 12.46
CA THR A 3 32.48 -3.99 11.27
C THR A 3 31.05 -3.46 11.30
N CYS A 4 30.71 -2.53 10.40
CA CYS A 4 29.32 -2.30 10.05
C CYS A 4 28.89 -3.44 9.12
N ASP A 5 28.58 -4.59 9.73
CA ASP A 5 27.61 -5.54 9.21
C ASP A 5 26.34 -4.76 8.93
N ARG A 6 26.14 -4.35 7.67
CA ARG A 6 24.86 -3.84 7.23
C ARG A 6 23.98 -5.06 7.08
N SER A 7 23.34 -5.43 8.18
CA SER A 7 22.31 -6.45 8.21
C SER A 7 21.38 -6.24 7.02
N THR A 8 21.40 -7.18 6.09
CA THR A 8 20.44 -7.28 5.01
C THR A 8 19.06 -7.22 5.64
N PRO A 9 18.21 -6.21 5.37
CA PRO A 9 16.81 -6.36 5.70
C PRO A 9 16.31 -7.54 4.85
N ALA A 10 15.73 -8.53 5.54
CA ALA A 10 15.00 -9.69 4.98
C ALA A 10 14.25 -9.32 3.69
N PRO A 11 14.03 -10.24 2.74
CA PRO A 11 13.41 -9.93 1.45
C PRO A 11 12.07 -9.24 1.70
N ALA A 12 12.10 -7.90 1.71
CA ALA A 12 10.93 -7.09 1.65
C ALA A 12 10.34 -7.52 0.32
N VAL A 13 9.22 -8.25 0.36
CA VAL A 13 8.37 -8.44 -0.81
C VAL A 13 8.42 -7.13 -1.58
N PRO A 14 8.98 -7.13 -2.81
CA PRO A 14 9.39 -5.88 -3.43
C PRO A 14 8.18 -4.96 -3.37
N ALA A 15 8.32 -3.73 -2.88
CA ALA A 15 7.16 -2.87 -2.69
C ALA A 15 6.33 -2.73 -3.98
N ALA A 16 6.95 -2.97 -5.14
CA ALA A 16 6.31 -3.13 -6.44
C ALA A 16 5.34 -4.31 -6.52
N ASP A 17 5.67 -5.46 -5.95
CA ASP A 17 4.86 -6.69 -5.89
C ASP A 17 3.63 -6.50 -4.98
N ALA A 18 3.84 -5.91 -3.80
CA ALA A 18 2.74 -5.57 -2.90
C ALA A 18 1.77 -4.53 -3.52
N LEU A 19 2.29 -3.55 -4.25
CA LEU A 19 1.47 -2.59 -5.01
C LEU A 19 0.76 -3.25 -6.19
N HIS A 20 1.39 -4.23 -6.84
CA HIS A 20 0.78 -4.99 -7.93
C HIS A 20 -0.39 -5.82 -7.40
N HIS A 21 -0.18 -6.56 -6.31
CA HIS A 21 -1.23 -7.28 -5.59
C HIS A 21 -2.36 -6.35 -5.12
N LEU A 22 -2.02 -5.17 -4.60
CA LEU A 22 -3.03 -4.17 -4.23
C LEU A 22 -3.86 -3.73 -5.45
N LYS A 23 -3.23 -3.46 -6.59
CA LYS A 23 -3.92 -3.09 -7.83
C LYS A 23 -4.84 -4.19 -8.32
N ASP A 24 -4.33 -5.42 -8.31
CA ASP A 24 -5.10 -6.59 -8.70
C ASP A 24 -6.34 -6.75 -7.82
N LEU A 25 -6.17 -6.58 -6.50
CA LEU A 25 -7.27 -6.64 -5.54
C LEU A 25 -8.26 -5.49 -5.72
N LEU A 26 -7.81 -4.28 -6.08
CA LEU A 26 -8.69 -3.16 -6.43
C LEU A 26 -9.48 -3.37 -7.73
N GLN A 27 -8.96 -4.18 -8.65
CA GLN A 27 -9.64 -4.51 -9.91
C GLN A 27 -10.62 -5.66 -9.75
N HIS A 28 -10.29 -6.67 -8.93
CA HIS A 28 -11.14 -7.82 -8.67
C HIS A 28 -12.20 -7.56 -7.60
N ASP A 29 -11.91 -6.71 -6.62
CA ASP A 29 -12.80 -6.42 -5.50
C ASP A 29 -13.19 -4.92 -5.47
N PRO A 30 -14.32 -4.57 -6.10
CA PRO A 30 -14.82 -3.18 -6.10
C PRO A 30 -15.29 -2.73 -4.72
N ALA A 31 -15.64 -3.65 -3.81
CA ALA A 31 -16.01 -3.30 -2.43
C ALA A 31 -14.76 -2.87 -1.65
N PHE A 32 -13.65 -3.60 -1.80
CA PHE A 32 -12.36 -3.19 -1.28
C PHE A 32 -11.91 -1.85 -1.86
N ALA A 33 -12.10 -1.63 -3.17
CA ALA A 33 -11.79 -0.34 -3.78
C ALA A 33 -12.63 0.81 -3.22
N LYS A 34 -13.89 0.56 -2.89
CA LYS A 34 -14.77 1.52 -2.22
C LYS A 34 -14.32 1.79 -0.79
N ASP A 35 -13.99 0.76 -0.01
CA ASP A 35 -13.50 0.91 1.37
C ASP A 35 -12.15 1.63 1.40
N LEU A 36 -11.23 1.29 0.50
CA LEU A 36 -9.95 1.97 0.37
C LEU A 36 -10.12 3.46 0.01
N ARG A 37 -11.09 3.79 -0.87
CA ARG A 37 -11.45 5.19 -1.18
C ARG A 37 -12.15 5.91 -0.02
N ALA A 38 -12.89 5.18 0.81
CA ALA A 38 -13.59 5.71 1.98
C ALA A 38 -12.66 5.94 3.17
N THR A 39 -11.44 5.39 3.16
CA THR A 39 -10.47 5.69 4.22
C THR A 39 -9.98 7.14 4.13
N ASP A 40 -9.88 7.80 5.29
CA ASP A 40 -9.43 9.19 5.40
C ASP A 40 -7.90 9.34 5.51
N SER A 41 -7.16 8.24 5.63
CA SER A 41 -5.70 8.27 5.84
C SER A 41 -4.99 7.09 5.19
N THR A 42 -3.74 7.32 4.78
CA THR A 42 -2.90 6.27 4.18
C THR A 42 -2.55 5.14 5.15
N GLU A 43 -2.47 5.42 6.45
CA GLU A 43 -2.33 4.38 7.48
C GLU A 43 -3.55 3.48 7.58
N ALA A 44 -4.75 4.04 7.50
CA ALA A 44 -5.99 3.25 7.51
C ALA A 44 -6.06 2.37 6.25
N ALA A 45 -5.71 2.91 5.09
CA ALA A 45 -5.60 2.15 3.85
C ALA A 45 -4.55 1.03 3.92
N ALA A 46 -3.38 1.29 4.53
CA ALA A 46 -2.34 0.28 4.71
C ALA A 46 -2.80 -0.85 5.65
N ARG A 47 -3.48 -0.51 6.75
CA ARG A 47 -4.07 -1.52 7.66
C ARG A 47 -5.17 -2.32 6.97
N LEU A 48 -6.00 -1.69 6.15
CA LEU A 48 -7.02 -2.36 5.34
C LEU A 48 -6.35 -3.36 4.40
N ALA A 49 -5.35 -2.95 3.63
CA ALA A 49 -4.59 -3.83 2.74
C ALA A 49 -3.94 -5.00 3.49
N ALA A 50 -3.37 -4.76 4.67
CA ALA A 50 -2.77 -5.79 5.49
C ALA A 50 -3.76 -6.87 5.95
N ARG A 51 -5.04 -6.53 6.17
CA ARG A 51 -6.10 -7.51 6.48
C ARG A 51 -6.38 -8.45 5.31
N HIS A 52 -6.14 -7.99 4.08
CA HIS A 52 -6.24 -8.80 2.87
C HIS A 52 -4.93 -9.50 2.51
N GLY A 53 -3.94 -9.50 3.40
CA GLY A 53 -2.62 -10.12 3.18
C GLY A 53 -1.66 -9.28 2.35
N VAL A 54 -2.00 -8.03 2.05
CA VAL A 54 -1.18 -7.13 1.23
C VAL A 54 -0.41 -6.17 2.13
N ALA A 55 0.90 -6.42 2.28
CA ALA A 55 1.79 -5.60 3.08
C ALA A 55 2.29 -4.37 2.30
N VAL A 56 1.51 -3.28 2.28
CA VAL A 56 1.88 -2.00 1.67
C VAL A 56 2.15 -0.94 2.73
N THR A 57 3.13 -0.07 2.47
CA THR A 57 3.43 1.03 3.38
C THR A 57 2.56 2.26 3.08
N PRO A 58 2.21 3.07 4.09
CA PRO A 58 1.47 4.32 3.89
C PRO A 58 2.16 5.25 2.89
N ALA A 59 3.50 5.33 2.95
CA ALA A 59 4.30 6.12 2.02
C ALA A 59 4.20 5.61 0.57
N ALA A 60 4.19 4.29 0.35
CA ALA A 60 4.01 3.71 -0.98
C ALA A 60 2.61 3.99 -1.53
N LEU A 61 1.57 3.89 -0.69
CA LEU A 61 0.20 4.26 -1.03
C LEU A 61 0.11 5.73 -1.41
N TRP A 62 0.62 6.64 -0.57
CA TRP A 62 0.64 8.06 -0.85
C TRP A 62 1.31 8.39 -2.18
N ARG A 63 2.47 7.78 -2.44
CA ARG A 63 3.25 8.01 -3.66
C ARG A 63 2.56 7.48 -4.92
N ASN A 64 1.78 6.40 -4.80
CA ASN A 64 1.04 5.77 -5.89
C ASN A 64 -0.46 6.10 -5.90
N ARG A 65 -0.93 7.05 -5.09
CA ARG A 65 -2.36 7.39 -4.95
C ARG A 65 -3.03 7.73 -6.28
N GLY A 66 -2.30 8.39 -7.20
CA GLY A 66 -2.80 8.77 -8.52
C GLY A 66 -2.87 7.62 -9.52
N THR A 67 -2.10 6.55 -9.33
CA THR A 67 -2.08 5.37 -10.21
C THR A 67 -2.94 4.21 -9.65
N LEU A 68 -3.16 4.18 -8.35
CA LEU A 68 -3.99 3.17 -7.66
C LEU A 68 -5.49 3.46 -7.79
N VAL A 69 -5.88 4.73 -7.69
CA VAL A 69 -7.28 5.12 -7.60
C VAL A 69 -7.66 5.90 -8.86
N GLY A 70 -7.83 5.17 -9.97
CA GLY A 70 -8.38 5.75 -11.20
C GLY A 70 -9.82 6.19 -10.96
N GLY A 71 -10.06 7.51 -10.89
CA GLY A 71 -11.41 8.08 -10.74
C GLY A 71 -11.56 9.19 -9.70
N GLY A 72 -10.50 9.52 -8.95
CA GLY A 72 -10.51 10.62 -7.99
C GLY A 72 -9.43 10.42 -6.94
N LEU A 73 -8.71 11.49 -6.58
CA LEU A 73 -7.73 11.40 -5.50
C LEU A 73 -8.46 11.02 -4.20
N PRO A 74 -8.08 9.93 -3.51
CA PRO A 74 -8.65 9.63 -2.21
C PRO A 74 -8.38 10.80 -1.26
N THR A 75 -9.31 11.07 -0.35
CA THR A 75 -9.23 12.15 0.67
C THR A 75 -8.19 11.86 1.75
N TRP A 76 -7.21 11.00 1.47
CA TRP A 76 -6.11 10.67 2.34
C TRP A 76 -5.45 11.95 2.83
N ARG A 77 -5.58 12.21 4.13
CA ARG A 77 -4.74 13.18 4.82
C ARG A 77 -3.48 12.44 5.24
N GLY A 78 -2.34 13.12 5.03
CA GLY A 78 -0.99 12.58 5.22
C GLY A 78 -0.79 11.99 6.60
#